data_AF-A0A6B0YL82-F1
#
_entry.id   AF-A0A6B0YL82-F1
#
_cell.length_a   1.000
_cell.length_b   1.000
_cell.length_c   1.000
_cell.angle_alpha   90.00
_cell.angle_beta   90.00
_cell.angle_gamma   90.00
#
_symmetry.space_group_name_H-M   'P 1'
#
loop_
_entity.id
_entity.type
_entity.pdbx_description
1 polymer ?
#
loop_
_entity_poly.entity_id
_entity_poly.type
_entity_poly.pdbx_seq_one_letter_code
_entity_poly.pdbx_strand_id
1 'polypeptide(L)'
;MSNEERDTIFIGKKPLMAYVTSTLIQLTNVPTVNIKARGMSIGRAVDVAQIISRKTENAGYSIGDIRIGSESLESNDGKARNVSTIEIEVKKNAE
;
A
#
# COMPACT_ATOMS: atom_id res chain seq x y z
N MET A 1 -18.54 -9.19 8.74
CA MET A 1 -17.57 -8.19 9.22
C MET A 1 -16.42 -8.21 8.22
N SER A 2 -16.33 -7.20 7.37
CA SER A 2 -15.37 -7.15 6.26
C SER A 2 -13.94 -7.09 6.79
N ASN A 3 -13.07 -7.95 6.24
CA ASN A 3 -11.69 -8.19 6.67
C ASN A 3 -10.72 -7.02 6.32
N GLU A 4 -11.25 -5.82 6.04
CA GLU A 4 -10.57 -4.72 5.36
C GLU A 4 -9.33 -4.19 6.10
N GLU A 5 -9.30 -4.26 7.43
CA GLU A 5 -8.14 -3.82 8.22
C GLU A 5 -6.97 -4.81 8.18
N ARG A 6 -7.23 -6.11 7.96
CA ARG A 6 -6.17 -7.14 7.95
C ARG A 6 -5.39 -7.18 6.65
N ASP A 7 -5.99 -6.67 5.58
CA ASP A 7 -5.47 -6.77 4.21
C ASP A 7 -4.94 -5.42 3.72
N THR A 8 -4.70 -4.47 4.63
CA THR A 8 -4.26 -3.10 4.29
C THR A 8 -2.97 -2.70 5.03
N ILE A 9 -2.04 -2.09 4.29
CA ILE A 9 -0.80 -1.50 4.81
C ILE A 9 -0.82 0.01 4.57
N PHE A 10 -0.84 0.81 5.65
CA PHE A 10 -0.76 2.27 5.57
C PHE A 10 0.68 2.78 5.58
N ILE A 11 1.08 3.51 4.54
CA ILE A 11 2.43 4.08 4.41
C ILE A 11 2.53 5.44 5.10
N GLY A 12 3.52 5.55 5.96
CA GLY A 12 3.86 6.75 6.72
C GLY A 12 5.37 6.90 6.90
N LYS A 13 5.79 7.22 8.12
CA LYS A 13 7.18 7.61 8.43
C LYS A 13 8.11 6.47 8.86
N LYS A 14 7.64 5.22 8.97
CA LYS A 14 8.50 4.07 9.35
C LYS A 14 9.56 3.81 8.26
N PRO A 15 10.66 3.10 8.53
CA PRO A 15 11.62 2.73 7.47
C PRO A 15 10.93 1.96 6.33
N LEU A 16 11.38 2.20 5.10
CA LEU A 16 10.73 1.65 3.89
C LEU A 16 10.65 0.12 3.90
N MET A 17 11.73 -0.56 4.31
CA MET A 17 11.77 -2.02 4.40
C MET A 17 10.80 -2.60 5.44
N ALA A 18 10.40 -1.83 6.46
CA ALA A 18 9.40 -2.31 7.42
C ALA A 18 8.05 -2.56 6.74
N TYR A 19 7.66 -1.69 5.80
CA TYR A 19 6.44 -1.87 5.01
C TYR A 19 6.52 -3.06 4.06
N VAL A 20 7.67 -3.26 3.42
CA VAL A 20 7.93 -4.42 2.56
C VAL A 20 7.76 -5.71 3.36
N THR A 21 8.42 -5.83 4.51
CA THR A 21 8.35 -7.01 5.37
C THR A 21 6.93 -7.26 5.87
N SER A 22 6.22 -6.24 6.35
CA SER A 22 4.82 -6.40 6.80
C SER A 22 3.89 -6.85 5.69
N THR A 23 4.06 -6.32 4.48
CA THR A 23 3.24 -6.70 3.32
C THR A 23 3.47 -8.17 2.94
N LEU A 24 4.73 -8.62 2.91
CA LEU A 24 5.08 -10.02 2.63
C LEU A 24 4.51 -10.98 3.69
N ILE A 25 4.57 -10.64 4.98
CA ILE A 25 3.98 -11.43 6.06
C ILE A 25 2.46 -11.53 5.92
N GLN A 26 1.78 -10.45 5.52
CA GLN A 26 0.34 -10.51 5.28
C GLN A 26 0.00 -11.39 4.07
N LEU A 27 0.77 -11.28 2.97
CA LEU A 27 0.59 -12.08 1.75
C LEU A 27 0.80 -13.60 1.97
N THR A 28 1.37 -14.04 3.10
CA THR A 28 1.39 -15.47 3.44
C THR A 28 0.03 -15.99 3.93
N ASN A 29 -0.84 -15.10 4.41
CA ASN A 29 -2.12 -15.44 5.03
C ASN A 29 -3.31 -15.04 4.15
N VAL A 30 -3.14 -14.05 3.26
CA VAL A 30 -4.18 -13.55 2.36
C VAL A 30 -3.66 -13.44 0.93
N PRO A 31 -4.51 -13.65 -0.10
CA PRO A 31 -4.07 -13.67 -1.49
C PRO A 31 -3.66 -12.27 -2.00
N THR A 32 -4.17 -11.22 -1.36
CA THR A 32 -4.04 -9.84 -1.80
C THR A 32 -3.87 -8.89 -0.61
N VAL A 33 -3.02 -7.88 -0.75
CA VAL A 33 -2.84 -6.80 0.24
C VAL A 33 -2.90 -5.45 -0.47
N ASN A 34 -3.60 -4.49 0.12
CA ASN A 34 -3.70 -3.12 -0.36
C ASN A 34 -2.71 -2.20 0.36
N ILE A 35 -1.78 -1.61 -0.38
CA ILE A 35 -0.88 -0.58 0.12
C ILE A 35 -1.54 0.78 -0.08
N LYS A 36 -1.86 1.47 1.02
CA LYS A 36 -2.53 2.78 1.00
C LYS A 36 -1.59 3.90 1.46
N ALA A 37 -1.60 5.01 0.73
CA ALA A 37 -0.86 6.20 1.09
C ALA A 37 -1.56 7.48 0.63
N ARG A 38 -1.11 8.60 1.16
CA ARG A 38 -1.60 9.93 0.79
C ARG A 38 -0.48 10.97 0.80
N GLY A 39 -0.66 12.01 -0.01
CA GLY A 39 0.28 13.12 -0.13
C GLY A 39 1.72 12.67 -0.40
N MET A 40 2.68 13.18 0.38
CA MET A 40 4.11 12.90 0.18
C MET A 40 4.50 11.42 0.31
N SER A 41 3.68 10.60 0.98
CA SER A 41 3.94 9.16 1.13
C SER A 41 3.62 8.33 -0.12
N ILE A 42 3.00 8.92 -1.15
CA ILE A 42 2.60 8.21 -2.39
C ILE A 42 3.82 7.58 -3.07
N GLY A 43 4.91 8.32 -3.25
CA GLY A 43 6.13 7.78 -3.87
C GLY A 43 6.67 6.56 -3.12
N ARG A 44 6.64 6.61 -1.78
CA ARG A 44 7.06 5.49 -0.93
C ARG A 44 6.16 4.27 -1.06
N ALA A 45 4.86 4.45 -1.28
CA ALA A 45 3.95 3.34 -1.54
C ALA A 45 4.28 2.63 -2.86
N VAL A 46 4.58 3.41 -3.90
CA VAL A 46 5.03 2.90 -5.19
C VAL A 46 6.34 2.13 -5.03
N ASP A 47 7.32 2.67 -4.28
CA ASP A 47 8.59 1.99 -4.02
C ASP A 47 8.38 0.64 -3.32
N VAL A 48 7.51 0.58 -2.30
CA VAL A 48 7.20 -0.68 -1.60
C VAL A 48 6.60 -1.71 -2.55
N ALA A 49 5.60 -1.32 -3.35
CA ALA A 49 4.97 -2.21 -4.32
C ALA A 49 5.97 -2.71 -5.39
N GLN A 50 6.80 -1.82 -5.92
CA GLN A 50 7.83 -2.16 -6.91
C GLN A 50 8.90 -3.08 -6.34
N ILE A 51 9.33 -2.89 -5.09
CA ILE A 51 10.29 -3.77 -4.44
C ILE A 51 9.72 -5.18 -4.30
N ILE A 52 8.46 -5.31 -3.87
CA ILE A 52 7.80 -6.62 -3.73
C ILE A 52 7.66 -7.30 -5.10
N SER A 53 7.27 -6.55 -6.14
CA SER A 53 7.11 -7.12 -7.49
C SER A 53 8.44 -7.48 -8.17
N ARG A 54 9.52 -6.70 -7.97
CA ARG A 54 10.80 -6.85 -8.70
C ARG A 54 11.81 -7.73 -7.98
N LYS A 55 12.00 -7.58 -6.67
CA LYS A 55 12.99 -8.40 -5.93
C LYS A 55 12.58 -9.86 -5.85
N THR A 56 11.38 -10.16 -6.33
CA THR A 56 10.70 -11.43 -6.15
C THR A 56 10.08 -11.89 -7.46
N GLU A 57 10.63 -11.50 -8.61
CA GLU A 57 10.21 -12.00 -9.94
C GLU A 57 10.17 -13.54 -10.01
N ASN A 58 10.91 -14.24 -9.14
CA ASN A 58 10.86 -15.71 -8.99
C ASN A 58 9.98 -16.25 -7.85
N ALA A 59 9.32 -15.41 -7.03
CA ALA A 59 8.50 -15.88 -5.91
C ALA A 59 7.02 -15.47 -5.97
N GLY A 60 6.55 -15.06 -7.16
CA GLY A 60 5.13 -15.08 -7.48
C GLY A 60 4.32 -13.95 -6.85
N TYR A 61 4.75 -12.69 -7.03
CA TYR A 61 3.91 -11.54 -6.68
C TYR A 61 3.72 -10.61 -7.89
N SER A 62 2.55 -9.98 -7.97
CA SER A 62 2.23 -9.00 -9.01
C SER A 62 1.50 -7.79 -8.44
N ILE A 63 1.64 -6.66 -9.12
CA ILE A 63 0.85 -5.45 -8.85
C ILE A 63 -0.49 -5.60 -9.60
N GLY A 64 -1.58 -5.48 -8.85
CA GLY A 64 -2.95 -5.53 -9.37
C GLY A 64 -3.50 -4.13 -9.65
N ASP A 65 -4.73 -3.88 -9.19
CA ASP A 65 -5.39 -2.59 -9.37
C ASP A 65 -4.65 -1.46 -8.66
N ILE A 66 -4.56 -0.31 -9.34
CA ILE A 66 -4.06 0.94 -8.76
C ILE A 66 -5.20 1.95 -8.79
N ARG A 67 -5.61 2.43 -7.61
CA ARG A 67 -6.66 3.42 -7.45
C ARG A 67 -6.06 4.70 -6.92
N ILE A 68 -6.33 5.80 -7.60
CA ILE A 68 -5.93 7.14 -7.15
C ILE A 68 -7.19 7.95 -6.84
N GLY A 69 -7.06 8.88 -5.90
CA GLY A 69 -8.17 9.73 -5.51
C GLY A 69 -7.71 10.98 -4.78
N SER A 70 -8.67 11.63 -4.13
CA SER A 70 -8.44 12.77 -3.27
C SER A 70 -9.38 12.68 -2.07
N GLU A 71 -8.86 12.97 -0.88
CA GLU A 71 -9.62 13.04 0.36
C GLU A 71 -9.50 14.45 0.95
N SER A 72 -10.61 15.00 1.44
CA SER A 72 -10.59 16.29 2.16
C SER A 72 -10.19 16.07 3.61
N LEU A 73 -9.06 16.63 4.01
CA LEU A 73 -8.52 16.51 5.37
C LEU A 73 -8.46 17.88 6.03
N GLU A 74 -8.77 17.91 7.32
CA GLU A 74 -8.57 19.10 8.13
C GLU A 74 -7.07 19.27 8.44
N SER A 75 -6.55 20.44 8.09
CA SER A 75 -5.19 20.86 8.42
C SER A 75 -5.14 21.43 9.84
N ASN A 76 -3.95 21.56 10.41
CA ASN A 76 -3.76 22.04 11.79
C ASN A 76 -4.31 23.47 12.03
N ASP A 77 -4.55 24.23 10.96
CA ASP A 77 -5.17 25.55 10.95
C ASP A 77 -6.70 25.50 10.86
N GLY A 78 -7.33 24.32 11.01
CA GLY A 78 -8.78 24.10 10.94
C GLY A 78 -9.36 24.17 9.52
N LYS A 79 -8.51 24.32 8.50
CA LYS A 79 -8.95 24.43 7.10
C LYS A 79 -8.96 23.06 6.43
N ALA A 80 -10.04 22.76 5.72
CA ALA A 80 -10.10 21.60 4.84
C ALA A 80 -9.16 21.77 3.65
N ARG A 81 -8.39 20.72 3.34
CA ARG A 81 -7.50 20.65 2.18
C ARG A 81 -7.63 19.29 1.52
N ASN A 82 -7.68 19.30 0.20
CA ASN A 82 -7.65 18.07 -0.59
C ASN A 82 -6.25 17.49 -0.61
N VAL A 83 -6.15 16.19 -0.29
CA VAL A 83 -4.91 15.44 -0.30
C VAL A 83 -5.07 14.24 -1.22
N SER A 84 -4.19 14.12 -2.20
CA SER A 84 -4.16 12.98 -3.10
C SER A 84 -3.95 11.67 -2.34
N THR A 85 -4.64 10.62 -2.76
CA THR A 85 -4.56 9.27 -2.21
C THR A 85 -4.13 8.28 -3.30
N ILE A 86 -3.47 7.20 -2.87
CA ILE A 86 -3.18 6.04 -3.70
C ILE A 86 -3.48 4.77 -2.92
N GLU A 87 -4.05 3.79 -3.60
CA GLU A 87 -4.19 2.41 -3.18
C GLU A 87 -3.56 1.53 -4.26
N ILE A 88 -2.63 0.69 -3.88
CA ILE A 88 -1.94 -0.25 -4.77
C ILE A 88 -2.23 -1.65 -4.25
N GLU A 89 -2.91 -2.44 -5.06
CA GLU A 89 -3.14 -3.84 -4.77
C GLU A 89 -1.88 -4.65 -5.13
N VAL A 90 -1.45 -5.51 -4.21
CA VAL A 90 -0.38 -6.49 -4.45
C VAL A 90 -0.96 -7.88 -4.24
N LYS A 91 -0.74 -8.77 -5.20
CA LYS A 91 -1.28 -10.13 -5.21
C LYS A 91 -0.16 -11.15 -5.18
N LYS A 92 -0.41 -12.29 -4.55
CA LYS A 92 0.37 -13.50 -4.79
C LYS A 92 -0.16 -14.16 -6.07
N ASN A 93 0.71 -14.37 -7.04
CA ASN A 93 0.41 -15.19 -8.21
C ASN A 93 0.21 -16.63 -7.72
N ALA A 94 -0.95 -17.20 -7.98
CA ALA A 94 -1.13 -18.64 -7.80
C ALA A 94 -0.21 -19.38 -8.78
N GLU A 95 0.38 -20.49 -8.32
CA GLU A 95 0.99 -21.48 -9.23
C GLU A 95 -0.07 -22.07 -10.18
#